data_AF-A0A4R5C180-F1
#
_entry.id   AF-A0A4R5C180-F1
#
_cell.length_a   1.000
_cell.length_b   1.000
_cell.length_c   1.000
_cell.angle_alpha   90.00
_cell.angle_beta   90.00
_cell.angle_gamma   90.00
#
_symmetry.space_group_name_H-M   'P 1'
#
loop_
_entity.id
_entity.type
_entity.pdbx_description
1 polymer ?
#
loop_
_entity_poly.entity_id
_entity_poly.type
_entity_poly.pdbx_seq_one_letter_code
_entity_poly.pdbx_strand_id
1 'polypeptide(L)'
;MYWALTAVEDDWRAFRVLPTRPHRGAVEARARCIGWLLSQLDQILYHPGSAAFGRAVVAWERCLRGATRSDPVVRRRPAAPCPRCDQRALRTRDDEYTECAKCGRLLDDEYNELGEVELAVEEAEAS
;
A
#
# COMPACT_ATOMS: atom_id res chain seq x y z
N MET A 1 5.88 -8.70 -11.94
CA MET A 1 5.07 -7.55 -12.39
C MET A 1 5.31 -7.20 -13.85
N TYR A 2 6.56 -6.97 -14.30
CA TYR A 2 6.85 -6.70 -15.72
C TYR A 2 6.33 -7.80 -16.67
N TRP A 3 6.50 -9.07 -16.30
CA TRP A 3 6.02 -10.23 -17.07
C TRP A 3 4.50 -10.19 -17.39
N ALA A 4 3.71 -9.56 -16.52
CA ALA A 4 2.26 -9.50 -16.71
C ALA A 4 1.86 -8.38 -17.68
N LEU A 5 2.57 -7.25 -17.64
CA LEU A 5 2.42 -6.19 -18.65
C LEU A 5 2.83 -6.68 -20.04
N THR A 6 3.89 -7.48 -20.12
CA THR A 6 4.33 -8.06 -21.38
C THR A 6 3.34 -9.05 -21.95
N ALA A 7 2.68 -9.85 -21.11
CA ALA A 7 1.62 -10.76 -21.55
C ALA A 7 0.43 -9.99 -22.15
N VAL A 8 0.00 -8.90 -21.49
CA VAL A 8 -1.05 -8.00 -22.02
C VAL A 8 -0.65 -7.40 -23.36
N GLU A 9 0.60 -6.93 -23.50
CA GLU A 9 1.09 -6.40 -24.78
C GLU A 9 1.06 -7.48 -25.88
N ASP A 10 1.50 -8.69 -25.58
CA ASP A 10 1.54 -9.79 -26.55
C ASP A 10 0.14 -10.22 -26.98
N ASP A 11 -0.79 -10.36 -26.04
CA ASP A 11 -2.20 -10.66 -26.31
C ASP A 11 -2.84 -9.57 -27.19
N TRP A 12 -2.57 -8.29 -26.88
CA TRP A 12 -3.11 -7.17 -27.65
C TRP A 12 -2.51 -7.09 -29.06
N ARG A 13 -1.21 -7.35 -29.20
CA ARG A 13 -0.55 -7.44 -30.52
C ARG A 13 -1.11 -8.59 -31.34
N ALA A 14 -1.31 -9.77 -30.74
CA ALA A 14 -1.88 -10.92 -31.40
C ALA A 14 -3.31 -10.64 -31.89
N PHE A 15 -4.14 -10.02 -31.05
CA PHE A 15 -5.50 -9.61 -31.40
C PHE A 15 -5.54 -8.63 -32.59
N ARG A 16 -4.61 -7.67 -32.63
CA ARG A 16 -4.51 -6.67 -33.70
C ARG A 16 -3.69 -7.11 -34.91
N VAL A 17 -3.18 -8.35 -34.90
CA VAL A 17 -2.28 -8.89 -35.94
C VAL A 17 -1.06 -7.98 -36.15
N LEU A 18 -0.53 -7.44 -35.05
CA LEU A 18 0.67 -6.60 -35.05
C LEU A 18 1.93 -7.48 -34.97
N PRO A 19 3.07 -7.00 -35.49
CA PRO A 19 4.34 -7.70 -35.36
C PRO A 19 4.74 -7.90 -33.89
N THR A 20 5.51 -8.95 -33.66
CA THR A 20 6.05 -9.31 -32.35
C THR A 20 6.92 -8.19 -31.78
N ARG A 21 7.06 -8.17 -30.46
CA ARG A 21 7.83 -7.15 -29.77
C ARG A 21 9.30 -7.20 -30.22
N PRO A 22 9.92 -6.06 -30.56
CA PRO A 22 11.35 -6.00 -30.81
C PRO A 22 12.14 -6.37 -29.54
N HIS A 23 13.18 -7.20 -29.68
CA HIS A 23 14.04 -7.63 -28.57
C HIS A 23 14.91 -6.48 -28.03
N ARG A 24 14.99 -6.31 -26.70
CA ARG A 24 15.62 -5.16 -26.03
C ARG A 24 16.12 -5.50 -24.62
N GLY A 25 16.99 -4.64 -24.09
CA GLY A 25 17.44 -4.67 -22.69
C GLY A 25 16.30 -4.44 -21.69
N ALA A 26 16.37 -5.07 -20.52
CA ALA A 26 15.24 -5.22 -19.59
C ALA A 26 14.63 -3.89 -19.10
N VAL A 27 15.46 -2.89 -18.81
CA VAL A 27 14.98 -1.59 -18.27
C VAL A 27 14.22 -0.80 -19.34
N GLU A 28 14.80 -0.66 -20.54
CA GLU A 28 14.15 0.01 -21.67
C GLU A 28 12.87 -0.70 -22.11
N ALA A 29 12.88 -2.04 -22.07
CA ALA A 29 11.74 -2.84 -22.46
C ALA A 29 10.54 -2.58 -21.55
N ARG A 30 10.76 -2.40 -20.24
CA ARG A 30 9.70 -2.05 -19.28
C ARG A 30 9.10 -0.68 -19.54
N ALA A 31 9.93 0.36 -19.66
CA ALA A 31 9.46 1.72 -19.86
C ALA A 31 8.66 1.86 -21.18
N ARG A 32 9.15 1.23 -22.25
CA ARG A 32 8.43 1.21 -23.54
C ARG A 32 7.15 0.40 -23.52
N CYS A 33 7.12 -0.76 -22.87
CA CYS A 33 5.92 -1.57 -22.75
C CYS A 33 4.80 -0.75 -22.07
N ILE A 34 5.13 -0.06 -20.97
CA ILE A 34 4.20 0.83 -20.28
C ILE A 34 3.75 1.98 -21.20
N GLY A 35 4.68 2.70 -21.84
CA GLY A 35 4.34 3.81 -22.73
C GLY A 35 3.48 3.39 -23.92
N TRP A 36 3.76 2.23 -24.51
CA TRP A 36 2.99 1.68 -25.62
C TRP A 36 1.58 1.28 -25.18
N LEU A 37 1.44 0.56 -24.07
CA LEU A 37 0.12 0.19 -23.52
C LEU A 37 -0.72 1.43 -23.18
N LEU A 38 -0.10 2.48 -22.62
CA LEU A 38 -0.79 3.75 -22.37
C LEU A 38 -1.32 4.39 -23.66
N SER A 39 -0.54 4.36 -24.74
CA SER A 39 -1.00 4.88 -26.05
C SER A 39 -2.13 4.07 -26.69
N GLN A 40 -2.31 2.81 -26.28
CA GLN A 40 -3.35 1.92 -26.78
C GLN A 40 -4.56 1.84 -25.84
N LEU A 41 -4.49 2.48 -24.67
CA LEU A 41 -5.43 2.28 -23.58
C LEU A 41 -6.88 2.50 -24.01
N ASP A 42 -7.16 3.58 -24.73
CA ASP A 42 -8.52 3.87 -25.21
C ASP A 42 -9.06 2.73 -26.08
N GLN A 43 -8.26 2.24 -27.03
CA GLN A 43 -8.67 1.16 -27.93
C GLN A 43 -8.85 -0.17 -27.18
N ILE A 44 -8.02 -0.42 -26.16
CA ILE A 44 -8.17 -1.58 -25.28
C ILE A 44 -9.47 -1.49 -24.50
N LEU A 45 -9.86 -0.30 -24.01
CA LEU A 45 -11.10 -0.10 -23.26
C LEU A 45 -12.35 -0.25 -24.13
N TYR A 46 -12.29 0.14 -25.41
CA TYR A 46 -13.38 -0.05 -26.37
C TYR A 46 -13.60 -1.50 -26.81
N HIS A 47 -12.66 -2.42 -26.54
CA HIS A 47 -12.79 -3.81 -26.94
C HIS A 47 -13.91 -4.52 -26.14
N PRO A 48 -14.80 -5.32 -26.74
CA PRO A 48 -15.86 -6.02 -25.99
C PRO A 48 -15.35 -7.01 -24.92
N GLY A 49 -14.12 -7.50 -25.06
CA GLY A 49 -13.41 -8.29 -24.03
C GLY A 49 -12.73 -7.47 -22.93
N SER A 50 -12.81 -6.13 -23.00
CA SER A 50 -12.11 -5.21 -22.10
C SER A 50 -12.59 -5.30 -20.66
N ALA A 51 -13.78 -5.85 -20.40
CA ALA A 51 -14.29 -6.01 -19.04
C ALA A 51 -13.38 -6.91 -18.18
N ALA A 52 -12.78 -7.96 -18.77
CA ALA A 52 -11.81 -8.81 -18.06
C ALA A 52 -10.50 -8.06 -17.79
N PHE A 53 -10.02 -7.30 -18.78
CA PHE A 53 -8.83 -6.47 -18.66
C PHE A 53 -9.01 -5.36 -17.62
N GLY A 54 -10.11 -4.62 -17.66
CA GLY A 54 -10.45 -3.58 -16.68
C GLY A 54 -10.51 -4.13 -15.25
N ARG A 55 -11.08 -5.33 -15.06
CA ARG A 55 -11.06 -6.01 -13.75
C ARG A 55 -9.62 -6.34 -13.30
N ALA A 56 -8.75 -6.79 -14.19
CA ALA A 56 -7.35 -7.07 -13.87
C ALA A 56 -6.58 -5.79 -13.51
N VAL A 57 -6.80 -4.69 -14.24
CA VAL A 57 -6.19 -3.39 -13.95
C VAL A 57 -6.64 -2.87 -12.58
N VAL A 58 -7.94 -2.92 -12.27
CA VAL A 58 -8.45 -2.52 -10.95
C VAL A 58 -7.89 -3.41 -9.83
N ALA A 59 -7.75 -4.72 -10.08
CA ALA A 59 -7.11 -5.61 -9.11
C ALA A 59 -5.65 -5.21 -8.85
N TRP A 60 -4.91 -4.83 -9.89
CA TRP A 60 -3.54 -4.33 -9.74
C TRP A 60 -3.47 -3.00 -9.02
N GLU A 61 -4.35 -2.05 -9.34
CA GLU A 61 -4.42 -0.76 -8.64
C GLU A 61 -4.64 -0.97 -7.14
N ARG A 62 -5.55 -1.88 -6.76
CA ARG A 62 -5.78 -2.23 -5.34
C ARG A 62 -4.54 -2.85 -4.68
N CYS A 63 -3.88 -3.79 -5.36
CA CYS A 63 -2.64 -4.40 -4.85
C CYS A 63 -1.53 -3.35 -4.67
N LEU A 64 -1.32 -2.48 -5.67
CA LEU A 64 -0.32 -1.42 -5.61
C LEU A 64 -0.65 -0.42 -4.51
N ARG A 65 -1.91 0.01 -4.39
CA ARG A 65 -2.35 0.91 -3.33
C ARG A 65 -2.17 0.28 -1.94
N GLY A 66 -2.37 -1.03 -1.82
CA GLY A 66 -2.06 -1.79 -0.61
C GLY A 66 -0.56 -1.85 -0.31
N ALA A 67 0.28 -2.05 -1.32
CA ALA A 67 1.73 -2.10 -1.18
C ALA A 67 2.39 -0.72 -0.97
N THR A 68 1.77 0.36 -1.44
CA THR A 68 2.20 1.74 -1.20
C THR A 68 1.59 2.33 0.06
N ARG A 69 0.64 1.64 0.70
CA ARG A 69 0.29 1.94 2.08
C ARG A 69 1.54 1.59 2.86
N SER A 70 2.31 2.62 3.23
CA SER A 70 3.22 2.51 4.36
C SER A 70 2.38 1.90 5.47
N ASP A 71 2.69 0.66 5.84
CA ASP A 71 2.11 0.05 7.02
C ASP A 71 2.43 1.05 8.13
N PRO A 72 1.42 1.69 8.76
CA PRO A 72 1.73 2.67 9.77
C PRO A 72 2.62 1.98 10.79
N VAL A 73 3.70 2.63 11.20
CA VAL A 73 4.60 2.07 12.21
C VAL A 73 3.82 2.03 13.51
N VAL A 74 3.05 0.96 13.70
CA VAL A 74 2.26 0.74 14.90
C VAL A 74 3.24 0.39 16.01
N ARG A 75 3.69 1.41 16.73
CA ARG A 75 4.47 1.22 17.95
C ARG A 75 3.50 0.74 19.04
N ARG A 76 3.72 -0.46 19.56
CA ARG A 76 3.06 -0.88 20.80
C ARG A 76 3.66 -0.07 21.94
N ARG A 77 2.85 0.71 22.65
CA ARG A 77 3.25 1.30 23.94
C ARG A 77 2.92 0.31 25.06
N PRO A 78 3.91 -0.23 25.79
CA PRO A 78 3.65 -1.18 26.86
C PRO A 78 3.27 -0.55 28.22
N ALA A 79 3.43 0.77 28.39
CA ALA A 79 3.39 1.41 29.70
C ALA A 79 1.97 1.72 30.23
N ALA A 80 1.16 2.51 29.50
CA ALA A 80 -0.09 3.03 30.06
C ALA A 80 -1.32 2.11 29.81
N PRO A 81 -2.13 1.80 30.84
CA PRO A 81 -3.44 1.16 30.66
C PRO A 81 -4.44 2.15 30.05
N CYS A 82 -5.41 1.64 29.28
CA CYS A 82 -6.47 2.49 28.76
C CYS A 82 -7.39 3.01 29.89
N PRO A 83 -7.66 4.32 30.01
CA PRO A 83 -8.46 4.89 31.09
C PRO A 83 -9.93 4.44 31.09
N ARG A 84 -10.41 3.78 30.03
CA ARG A 84 -11.79 3.29 29.93
C ARG A 84 -11.94 1.81 30.26
N CYS A 85 -10.99 0.99 29.83
CA CYS A 85 -11.10 -0.48 29.94
C CYS A 85 -9.97 -1.12 30.74
N ASP A 86 -9.03 -0.32 31.24
CA ASP A 86 -7.88 -0.70 32.06
C ASP A 86 -6.97 -1.77 31.43
N GLN A 87 -7.08 -1.96 30.11
CA GLN A 87 -6.26 -2.91 29.38
C GLN A 87 -5.04 -2.22 28.77
N ARG A 88 -3.87 -2.87 28.86
CA ARG A 88 -2.62 -2.49 28.19
C ARG A 88 -2.68 -2.85 26.70
N ALA A 89 -3.52 -2.13 25.97
CA ALA A 89 -3.81 -2.37 24.56
C ALA A 89 -3.70 -1.10 23.72
N LEU A 90 -2.93 -0.10 24.17
CA LEU A 90 -2.73 1.16 23.45
C LEU A 90 -1.81 0.96 22.24
N ARG A 91 -2.18 1.61 21.13
CA ARG A 91 -1.45 1.61 19.87
C ARG A 91 -1.41 3.04 19.35
N THR A 92 -0.22 3.52 19.00
CA THR A 92 -0.06 4.81 18.33
C THR A 92 0.02 4.56 16.82
N ARG A 93 -0.77 5.30 16.04
CA ARG A 93 -0.68 5.30 14.57
C ARG A 93 0.27 6.41 14.11
N ASP A 94 0.71 6.35 12.85
CA ASP A 94 1.64 7.34 12.26
C ASP A 94 1.11 8.78 12.28
N ASP A 95 -0.19 8.97 12.43
CA ASP A 95 -0.83 10.29 12.55
C ASP A 95 -0.74 10.86 13.98
N GLU A 96 0.18 10.35 14.82
CA GLU A 96 0.39 10.68 16.25
C GLU A 96 -0.78 10.37 17.22
N TYR A 97 -1.97 10.03 16.71
CA TYR A 97 -3.09 9.62 17.55
C TYR A 97 -2.86 8.25 18.20
N THR A 98 -3.10 8.20 19.52
CA THR A 98 -3.10 6.95 20.29
C THR A 98 -4.52 6.42 20.44
N GLU A 99 -4.74 5.15 20.10
CA GLU A 99 -6.02 4.47 20.27
C GLU A 99 -5.89 3.20 21.11
N CYS A 100 -6.96 2.84 21.82
CA CYS A 100 -7.05 1.54 22.47
C CYS A 100 -7.54 0.47 21.48
N ALA A 101 -6.74 -0.57 21.24
CA ALA A 101 -7.09 -1.68 20.36
C ALA A 101 -8.28 -2.53 20.84
N LYS A 102 -8.69 -2.38 22.11
CA LYS A 102 -9.78 -3.14 22.73
C LYS A 102 -11.11 -2.39 22.75
N CYS A 103 -11.09 -1.11 23.13
CA CYS A 103 -12.32 -0.31 23.24
C CYS A 103 -12.48 0.73 22.10
N GLY A 104 -11.49 0.86 21.22
CA GLY A 104 -11.53 1.75 20.05
C GLY A 104 -11.50 3.24 20.40
N ARG A 105 -11.23 3.60 21.66
CA ARG A 105 -11.17 5.00 22.10
C ARG A 105 -9.88 5.64 21.62
N LEU A 106 -10.01 6.78 20.94
CA LEU A 106 -8.93 7.72 20.68
C LEU A 106 -8.61 8.51 21.96
N LEU A 107 -7.33 8.60 22.28
CA LEU A 107 -6.76 9.44 23.33
C LEU A 107 -6.24 10.73 22.68
N ASP A 108 -6.42 11.83 23.38
CA ASP A 108 -5.93 13.16 23.04
C ASP A 108 -4.44 13.31 23.39
N ASP A 109 -3.80 14.33 22.80
CA ASP A 109 -2.35 14.58 22.91
C ASP A 109 -1.87 14.77 24.37
N GLU A 110 -2.72 15.27 25.26
CA GLU A 110 -2.41 15.41 26.70
C GLU A 110 -2.06 14.07 27.36
N TYR A 111 -2.65 12.96 26.90
CA TYR A 111 -2.32 11.61 27.40
C TYR A 111 -1.05 11.03 26.77
N ASN A 112 -0.66 11.50 25.57
CA ASN A 112 0.58 11.08 24.92
C ASN A 112 1.81 11.59 25.68
N GLU A 113 1.77 12.84 26.14
CA GLU A 113 2.89 13.48 26.87
C GLU A 113 3.17 12.79 28.21
N LEU A 114 2.14 12.43 28.98
CA LEU A 114 2.29 11.75 30.27
C LEU A 114 2.98 10.39 30.15
N GLY A 115 2.68 9.62 29.10
CA GLY A 115 3.28 8.31 28.88
C GLY A 115 4.73 8.36 28.37
N GLU A 116 5.16 9.46 27.73
CA GLU A 116 6.56 9.64 27.32
C GLU A 116 7.47 9.99 28.50
N VAL A 117 6.96 10.80 29.43
CA VAL A 117 7.69 11.18 30.65
C VAL A 117 7.91 9.96 31.55
N GLU A 118 6.91 9.08 31.71
CA GLU A 118 7.03 7.89 32.55
C GLU A 118 8.05 6.88 32.00
N LEU A 119 8.07 6.64 30.67
CA LEU A 119 9.06 5.77 30.01
C LEU A 119 10.49 6.32 30.13
N ALA A 120 10.67 7.64 29.98
CA ALA A 120 11.98 8.26 30.13
C ALA A 120 12.52 8.20 31.57
N VAL A 121 11.63 8.22 32.57
CA VAL A 121 12.00 8.04 33.98
C VAL A 121 12.40 6.59 34.26
N GLU A 122 11.66 5.60 33.76
CA GLU A 122 12.02 4.18 33.93
C GLU A 122 13.35 3.82 33.25
N GLU A 123 13.63 4.34 32.04
CA GLU A 123 14.92 4.11 31.37
C GLU A 123 16.11 4.76 32.11
N ALA A 124 15.89 5.92 32.74
CA ALA A 124 16.91 6.60 33.53
C ALA A 124 17.21 5.89 34.86
N GLU A 125 16.23 5.21 35.46
CA GLU A 125 16.42 4.45 36.71
C GLU A 125 17.02 3.05 36.47
N ALA A 126 16.94 2.52 35.25
CA ALA A 126 17.48 1.21 34.89
C ALA A 126 18.95 1.24 34.40
N SER A 127 19.56 2.44 34.29
CA SER A 127 20.91 2.66 33.76
C SER A 127 21.91 3.10 34.81
#